data_AF-C6M018-F1
#
_entry.id   AF-C6M018-F1
#
_cell.length_a   1.000
_cell.length_b   1.000
_cell.length_c   1.000
_cell.angle_alpha   90.00
_cell.angle_beta   90.00
_cell.angle_gamma   90.00
#
_symmetry.space_group_name_H-M   'P 1'
#
loop_
_entity.id
_entity.type
_entity.pdbx_description
1 polymer ?
#
loop_
_entity_poly.entity_id
_entity_poly.type
_entity_poly.pdbx_seq_one_letter_code
_entity_poly.pdbx_strand_id
1 'polypeptide(L)'
;MDLIQNATGGGYFTSNEITDLRGKKVQAKISDVDYLNAHPEVEQVIELLYMSVLEHKPPRDQLYIFVAKFFRQLNEERQKAMG
;
A
#
# COMPACT_ATOMS: atom_id res chain seq x y z
N MET A 1 -3.39 -17.54 -17.88
CA MET A 1 -2.73 -17.21 -16.59
C MET A 1 -2.66 -15.69 -16.53
N ASP A 2 -3.65 -15.06 -15.91
CA ASP A 2 -3.68 -13.60 -15.79
C ASP A 2 -3.06 -13.18 -14.46
N LEU A 3 -1.88 -12.56 -14.58
CA LEU A 3 -1.14 -11.93 -13.51
C LEU A 3 -1.55 -10.46 -13.41
N ILE A 4 -2.44 -10.14 -12.46
CA ILE A 4 -2.64 -8.76 -11.96
C ILE A 4 -2.61 -8.90 -10.43
N GLN A 5 -1.49 -8.76 -9.72
CA GLN A 5 -0.65 -7.57 -9.49
C GLN A 5 -1.45 -6.34 -9.04
N ASN A 6 -2.02 -6.37 -7.83
CA ASN A 6 -2.17 -5.14 -7.05
C ASN A 6 -2.06 -5.46 -5.55
N ALA A 7 -0.99 -4.96 -4.95
CA ALA A 7 -0.65 -5.11 -3.55
C ALA A 7 -1.29 -3.98 -2.74
N THR A 8 -2.04 -4.32 -1.69
CA THR A 8 -2.41 -3.37 -0.62
C THR A 8 -2.61 -4.10 0.71
N GLY A 9 -1.53 -4.29 1.50
CA GLY A 9 -1.61 -4.05 2.96
C GLY A 9 -1.34 -5.15 4.00
N GLY A 10 -1.05 -6.40 3.64
CA GLY A 10 -0.76 -7.48 4.63
C GLY A 10 -0.06 -8.71 4.05
N GLY A 11 0.42 -8.59 2.81
CA GLY A 11 0.60 -9.71 1.88
C GLY A 11 -0.14 -9.41 0.57
N TYR A 12 0.04 -10.26 -0.44
CA TYR A 12 -0.70 -10.16 -1.69
C TYR A 12 -2.16 -10.54 -1.44
N PHE A 13 -3.09 -9.61 -1.64
CA PHE A 13 -4.52 -9.89 -1.57
C PHE A 13 -4.92 -10.64 -2.84
N THR A 14 -5.59 -11.77 -2.66
CA THR A 14 -6.23 -12.49 -3.76
C THR A 14 -7.42 -11.68 -4.28
N SER A 15 -7.84 -11.93 -5.52
CA SER A 15 -8.96 -11.21 -6.14
C SER A 15 -10.27 -11.29 -5.32
N ASN A 16 -10.41 -12.34 -4.50
CA ASN A 16 -11.56 -12.53 -3.62
C ASN A 16 -11.53 -11.57 -2.43
N GLU A 17 -10.35 -11.31 -1.85
CA GLU A 17 -10.23 -10.43 -0.68
C GLU A 17 -10.37 -8.95 -1.04
N ILE A 18 -9.91 -8.55 -2.24
CA ILE A 18 -10.19 -7.20 -2.76
C ILE A 18 -11.69 -7.00 -2.97
N THR A 19 -12.39 -8.05 -3.43
CA THR A 19 -13.84 -8.02 -3.62
C THR A 19 -14.56 -7.90 -2.29
N ASP A 20 -14.11 -8.61 -1.24
CA ASP A 20 -14.66 -8.50 0.11
C ASP A 20 -14.38 -7.14 0.76
N LEU A 21 -13.19 -6.57 0.61
CA LEU A 21 -12.87 -5.23 1.11
C LEU A 21 -13.70 -4.15 0.41
N ARG A 22 -13.84 -4.25 -0.91
CA ARG A 22 -14.74 -3.37 -1.68
C ARG A 22 -16.19 -3.59 -1.26
N GLY A 23 -16.61 -4.83 -1.02
CA GLY A 23 -17.93 -5.18 -0.51
C GLY A 23 -18.21 -4.54 0.85
N LYS A 24 -17.26 -4.61 1.78
CA LYS A 24 -17.35 -3.97 3.11
C LYS A 24 -17.36 -2.45 3.01
N LYS A 25 -16.55 -1.85 2.14
CA LYS A 25 -16.54 -0.39 1.90
C LYS A 25 -17.86 0.10 1.29
N VAL A 26 -18.42 -0.65 0.35
CA VAL A 26 -19.73 -0.39 -0.25
C VAL A 26 -20.85 -0.57 0.79
N GLN A 27 -20.77 -1.60 1.64
CA GLN A 27 -21.71 -1.82 2.74
C GLN A 27 -21.66 -0.72 3.80
N ALA A 28 -20.48 -0.17 4.09
CA ALA A 28 -20.27 0.87 5.09
C ALA A 28 -20.43 2.31 4.57
N LYS A 29 -20.57 2.51 3.24
CA LYS A 29 -20.70 3.83 2.57
C LYS A 29 -19.62 4.85 2.98
N ILE A 30 -18.44 4.39 3.38
CA ILE A 30 -17.36 5.25 3.86
C ILE A 30 -16.66 5.87 2.65
N SER A 31 -16.61 7.19 2.58
CA SER A 31 -15.88 7.88 1.51
C SER A 31 -14.37 7.66 1.65
N ASP A 32 -13.61 7.81 0.56
CA ASP A 32 -12.14 7.75 0.62
C ASP A 32 -11.55 8.75 1.62
N VAL A 33 -12.19 9.92 1.74
CA VAL A 33 -11.79 10.97 2.68
C VAL A 33 -11.98 10.50 4.12
N ASP A 34 -13.13 9.90 4.44
CA ASP A 34 -13.41 9.40 5.80
C ASP A 34 -12.47 8.25 6.18
N TYR A 35 -12.12 7.40 5.22
CA TYR A 35 -11.15 6.32 5.43
C TYR A 35 -9.74 6.87 5.72
N LEU A 36 -9.28 7.87 4.97
CA LEU A 36 -7.99 8.50 5.20
C LEU A 36 -7.95 9.23 6.55
N ASN A 37 -9.04 9.93 6.92
CA ASN A 37 -9.16 10.58 8.23
C ASN A 37 -9.10 9.57 9.40
N ALA A 38 -9.64 8.36 9.21
CA ALA A 38 -9.62 7.31 10.22
C ALA A 38 -8.26 6.58 10.31
N HIS A 39 -7.42 6.70 9.27
CA HIS A 39 -6.16 5.99 9.12
C HIS A 39 -4.99 6.95 8.82
N PRO A 40 -4.62 7.84 9.75
CA PRO A 40 -3.54 8.82 9.54
C PRO A 40 -2.17 8.16 9.29
N GLU A 41 -2.00 6.90 9.69
CA GLU A 41 -0.80 6.10 9.37
C GLU A 41 -0.61 5.92 7.86
N VAL A 42 -1.69 5.99 7.06
CA VAL A 42 -1.61 5.87 5.60
C VAL A 42 -0.95 7.11 5.00
N GLU A 43 -1.29 8.31 5.49
CA GLU A 43 -0.66 9.56 5.05
C GLU A 43 0.84 9.56 5.37
N GLN A 44 1.22 9.12 6.57
CA GLN A 44 2.62 9.04 6.97
C GLN A 44 3.44 8.13 6.05
N VAL A 45 2.88 6.99 5.66
CA VAL A 45 3.54 6.07 4.72
C VAL A 45 3.69 6.67 3.33
N ILE A 46 2.69 7.44 2.87
CA ILE A 46 2.75 8.17 1.59
C ILE A 46 3.85 9.24 1.64
N GLU A 47 3.93 10.01 2.73
CA GLU A 47 4.98 11.03 2.90
C GLU A 47 6.38 10.42 2.91
N LEU A 48 6.57 9.30 3.61
CA LEU A 48 7.85 8.58 3.63
C LEU A 48 8.25 8.09 2.23
N LEU A 49 7.30 7.54 1.48
CA LEU A 49 7.56 7.13 0.09
C LEU A 49 7.94 8.33 -0.77
N TYR A 50 7.24 9.45 -0.63
CA TYR A 50 7.53 10.67 -1.39
C TYR A 50 8.94 11.20 -1.12
N MET A 51 9.34 11.28 0.15
CA MET A 51 10.69 11.70 0.54
C MET A 51 11.75 10.73 -0.01
N SER A 52 11.50 9.43 0.08
CA SER A 52 12.41 8.41 -0.44
C SER A 52 12.61 8.53 -1.97
N VAL A 53 11.55 8.80 -2.72
CA VAL A 53 11.62 9.04 -4.18
C VAL A 53 12.40 10.32 -4.50
N LEU A 54 12.19 11.41 -3.75
CA LEU A 54 12.93 12.66 -3.95
C LEU A 54 14.42 12.54 -3.64
N GLU A 55 14.76 11.75 -2.62
CA GLU A 55 16.13 11.49 -2.21
C GLU A 55 16.88 10.62 -3.24
N HIS A 56 16.29 9.50 -3.63
CA HIS A 56 16.95 8.50 -4.47
C HIS A 56 16.80 8.78 -5.97
N LYS A 57 15.81 9.59 -6.36
CA LYS A 57 15.50 9.98 -7.75
C LYS A 57 15.58 8.80 -8.72
N PRO A 58 14.84 7.70 -8.48
CA PRO A 58 14.91 6.53 -9.33
C PRO A 58 14.54 6.90 -10.78
N PRO A 59 15.17 6.28 -11.80
CA PRO A 59 14.76 6.41 -13.18
C PRO A 59 13.28 6.10 -13.36
N ARG A 60 12.60 6.77 -14.29
CA ARG A 60 11.15 6.65 -14.48
C ARG A 60 10.69 5.23 -14.78
N ASP A 61 11.48 4.48 -15.56
CA ASP A 61 11.26 3.06 -15.88
C ASP A 61 11.45 2.14 -14.67
N GLN A 62 12.15 2.60 -13.63
CA GLN A 62 12.36 1.87 -12.38
C GLN A 62 11.48 2.35 -11.23
N LEU A 63 10.66 3.39 -11.42
CA LEU A 63 9.85 3.98 -10.35
C LEU A 63 8.92 2.94 -9.70
N TYR A 64 8.23 2.12 -10.50
CA TYR A 64 7.36 1.06 -9.97
C TYR A 64 8.14 0.01 -9.17
N ILE A 65 9.35 -0.35 -9.63
CA ILE A 65 10.23 -1.30 -8.94
C ILE A 65 10.70 -0.71 -7.61
N PHE A 66 11.05 0.58 -7.60
CA PHE A 66 11.46 1.31 -6.41
C PHE A 66 10.34 1.34 -5.37
N VAL A 67 9.14 1.75 -5.76
CA VAL A 67 7.95 1.80 -4.89
C VAL A 67 7.64 0.42 -4.32
N ALA A 68 7.65 -0.63 -5.13
CA ALA A 68 7.40 -2.00 -4.67
C ALA A 68 8.45 -2.47 -3.65
N LYS A 69 9.72 -2.15 -3.86
CA LYS A 69 10.81 -2.47 -2.91
C LYS A 69 10.65 -1.72 -1.60
N PHE A 70 10.30 -0.44 -1.64
CA PHE A 70 10.04 0.37 -0.45
C PHE A 70 8.97 -0.27 0.44
N PHE A 71 7.81 -0.61 -0.14
CA PHE A 71 6.74 -1.26 0.64
C PHE A 71 7.11 -2.65 1.15
N ARG A 72 7.93 -3.40 0.41
CA ARG A 72 8.45 -4.69 0.87
C ARG A 72 9.32 -4.53 2.11
N GLN A 73 10.25 -3.57 2.09
CA GLN A 73 11.12 -3.28 3.23
C GLN A 73 10.31 -2.81 4.46
N LEU A 74 9.35 -1.90 4.26
CA LEU A 74 8.46 -1.43 5.33
C LEU A 74 7.68 -2.58 5.99
N ASN A 75 7.24 -3.56 5.20
CA ASN A 75 6.55 -4.74 5.73
C ASN A 75 7.49 -5.68 6.50
N GLU A 76 8.71 -5.91 5.99
CA GLU A 76 9.72 -6.71 6.68
C GLU A 76 10.13 -6.08 8.03
N GLU A 77 10.24 -4.76 8.09
CA GLU A 77 10.48 -4.02 9.35
C GLU A 77 9.32 -4.15 10.33
N ARG A 78 8.06 -4.04 9.85
CA ARG A 78 6.88 -4.29 10.68
C ARG A 78 6.86 -5.70 11.26
N GLN A 79 7.16 -6.72 10.45
CA GLN A 79 7.21 -8.11 10.93
C GLN A 79 8.28 -8.32 11.99
N LYS A 80 9.45 -7.69 11.86
CA LYS A 80 10.52 -7.74 12.87
C LYS A 80 10.15 -7.04 14.18
N ALA A 81 9.37 -5.97 14.12
CA ALA A 81 8.93 -5.24 15.32
C ALA A 81 7.81 -5.96 16.10
N MET A 82 7.13 -6.93 15.48
CA MET A 82 6.01 -7.68 16.07
C MET A 82 6.38 -9.11 16.51
N GLY A 83 7.59 -9.59 16.18
CA GLY A 83 8.13 -10.88 16.61
C GLY A 83 9.13 -10.72 17.75
#